data_AF-F3ZN47-F1
#
_entry.id   AF-F3ZN47-F1
#
_cell.length_a   1.000
_cell.length_b   1.000
_cell.length_c   1.000
_cell.angle_alpha   90.00
_cell.angle_beta   90.00
_cell.angle_gamma   90.00
#
_symmetry.space_group_name_H-M   'P 1'
#
loop_
_entity.id
_entity.type
_entity.pdbx_description
1 polymer ?
#
loop_
_entity_poly.entity_id
_entity_poly.type
_entity_poly.pdbx_seq_one_letter_code
_entity_poly.pdbx_strand_id
1 'polypeptide(L)'
;MTAVDIRKPETVRPDDDDQHSWPVPAPADHTDHDQEQPGSQQHDQDDRDDDPRTMRLLAVVAGVGGLVLAGIGFTGSYNTLRHLAESKGFGTFSYAFPVGIDAGILVLLALDLYMMRKRMPWPILRWTAHGLTVATVAFNAAAAGPVTEDPLAASMHGVIPVLFIIAVEAARHYIGRMADLLAGETPLGSVPLTRWILAPLSTPRLARRMRLYNLPYKEVAAQHQALRIYREGLRQKYENHEQSWRRAATPDELLPFKLAPFGFSVERALGVPLEEETKRLQRAARAAVQRAEAEIQRVRTDVQLGEARIQAEVDKIRGEGRLKIARAEAEREAQAEIQAAEADAQLREAQRQHALKLAEDQAAAEAQELADETEKRRTLSRIDREKVQASWGLEQKQMATEATERERRIQADAAARAQREEITRQAGIAEQAERRARALAGERAALEEAAERERKEAEHRAATVNTILEAQRGAESIAVSKAREQAAIEDAAARKARAAEHEAAAVEAAARARMTQVDWDVQRVSAMIQARGDSAVTVRVIADELGISTGSAQDRKTKALALLRGESTGDLERAAA
;
A
#
# COMPACT_ATOMS: atom_id res chain seq x y z
N MET A 1 -58.61 -72.49 -9.84
CA MET A 1 -57.64 -72.46 -8.72
C MET A 1 -56.35 -71.98 -9.35
N THR A 2 -55.91 -70.73 -9.21
CA THR A 2 -55.57 -69.97 -8.01
C THR A 2 -55.65 -68.47 -8.34
N ALA A 3 -56.20 -67.66 -7.45
CA ALA A 3 -56.35 -66.22 -7.61
C ALA A 3 -55.19 -65.46 -6.94
N VAL A 4 -54.69 -64.43 -7.62
CA VAL A 4 -53.61 -63.53 -7.20
C VAL A 4 -54.22 -62.28 -6.57
N ASP A 5 -53.77 -61.95 -5.37
CA ASP A 5 -54.17 -60.82 -4.51
C ASP A 5 -53.39 -59.55 -4.92
N ILE A 6 -54.10 -58.45 -5.20
CA ILE A 6 -53.53 -57.10 -5.37
C ILE A 6 -54.39 -56.14 -4.53
N ARG A 7 -53.88 -55.75 -3.36
CA ARG A 7 -54.52 -54.76 -2.48
C ARG A 7 -54.09 -53.33 -2.84
N LYS A 8 -55.08 -52.43 -2.78
CA LYS A 8 -54.95 -50.96 -2.88
C LYS A 8 -54.47 -50.36 -1.55
N PRO A 9 -53.88 -49.14 -1.56
CA PRO A 9 -53.29 -48.50 -0.38
C PRO A 9 -54.34 -47.83 0.51
N GLU A 10 -54.12 -47.94 1.82
CA GLU A 10 -54.95 -47.43 2.91
C GLU A 10 -54.41 -46.05 3.36
N THR A 11 -55.32 -45.09 3.50
CA THR A 11 -55.09 -43.73 3.98
C THR A 11 -54.88 -43.72 5.49
N VAL A 12 -53.68 -43.35 5.95
CA VAL A 12 -53.39 -43.18 7.38
C VAL A 12 -53.63 -41.73 7.80
N ARG A 13 -54.52 -41.59 8.77
CA ARG A 13 -54.83 -40.38 9.55
C ARG A 13 -53.84 -40.33 10.73
N PRO A 14 -53.31 -39.15 11.14
CA PRO A 14 -52.46 -39.08 12.32
C PRO A 14 -53.30 -39.11 13.59
N ASP A 15 -52.99 -40.07 14.48
CA ASP A 15 -53.50 -40.15 15.85
C ASP A 15 -52.77 -39.15 16.75
N ASP A 16 -53.56 -38.55 17.65
CA ASP A 16 -53.15 -37.78 18.80
C ASP A 16 -52.57 -38.67 19.92
N ASP A 17 -51.84 -38.02 20.82
CA ASP A 17 -51.25 -38.49 22.09
C ASP A 17 -49.91 -39.24 22.04
N ASP A 18 -48.82 -38.45 22.19
CA ASP A 18 -47.87 -38.71 23.27
C ASP A 18 -47.29 -37.38 23.81
N GLN A 19 -47.85 -36.99 24.95
CA GLN A 19 -47.51 -35.83 25.76
C GLN A 19 -46.24 -36.12 26.57
N HIS A 20 -45.08 -35.63 26.14
CA HIS A 20 -43.93 -35.34 27.02
C HIS A 20 -43.29 -34.01 26.62
N SER A 21 -43.92 -32.91 27.07
CA SER A 21 -43.38 -31.55 26.96
C SER A 21 -42.44 -31.26 28.13
N TRP A 22 -41.17 -31.02 27.85
CA TRP A 22 -40.27 -30.34 28.79
C TRP A 22 -40.74 -28.90 29.01
N PRO A 23 -40.79 -28.38 30.25
CA PRO A 23 -41.22 -27.00 30.49
C PRO A 23 -40.15 -26.02 30.00
N VAL A 24 -40.44 -25.34 28.88
CA VAL A 24 -39.71 -24.15 28.46
C VAL A 24 -40.18 -22.99 29.35
N PRO A 25 -39.31 -22.30 30.11
CA PRO A 25 -39.72 -21.10 30.81
C PRO A 25 -40.01 -20.01 29.77
N ALA A 26 -41.18 -19.39 29.89
CA ALA A 26 -41.54 -18.20 29.12
C ALA A 26 -40.49 -17.09 29.35
N PRO A 27 -40.01 -16.40 28.30
CA PRO A 27 -39.15 -15.25 28.51
C PRO A 27 -39.95 -14.15 29.20
N ALA A 28 -39.47 -13.76 30.38
CA ALA A 28 -39.95 -12.62 31.13
C ALA A 28 -39.75 -11.33 30.31
N ASP A 29 -40.75 -10.47 30.43
CA ASP A 29 -40.75 -9.09 29.99
C ASP A 29 -39.64 -8.32 30.74
N HIS A 30 -38.49 -8.17 30.08
CA HIS A 30 -37.35 -7.42 30.60
C HIS A 30 -36.89 -6.42 29.55
N THR A 31 -37.40 -5.20 29.72
CA THR A 31 -36.72 -3.90 29.61
C THR A 31 -35.46 -3.85 28.75
N ASP A 32 -35.54 -3.01 27.71
CA ASP A 32 -34.45 -2.33 26.99
C ASP A 32 -33.13 -2.29 27.78
N HIS A 33 -32.26 -3.24 27.45
CA HIS A 33 -30.83 -3.04 27.56
C HIS A 33 -30.26 -3.24 26.16
N ASP A 34 -29.66 -2.17 25.65
CA ASP A 34 -28.92 -2.10 24.39
C ASP A 34 -28.07 -3.35 24.16
N GLN A 35 -28.61 -4.30 23.40
CA GLN A 35 -27.82 -5.37 22.84
C GLN A 35 -27.24 -4.88 21.52
N GLU A 36 -26.03 -4.35 21.64
CA GLU A 36 -25.07 -4.25 20.54
C GLU A 36 -25.15 -5.53 19.71
N GLN A 37 -25.59 -5.40 18.46
CA GLN A 37 -25.41 -6.43 17.45
C GLN A 37 -23.93 -6.83 17.44
N PRO A 38 -23.57 -8.13 17.30
CA PRO A 38 -22.21 -8.50 17.00
C PRO A 38 -21.92 -7.93 15.61
N GLY A 39 -21.33 -6.75 15.61
CA GLY A 39 -20.93 -6.03 14.42
C GLY A 39 -20.19 -7.01 13.54
N SER A 40 -20.58 -7.03 12.27
CA SER A 40 -19.69 -7.44 11.20
C SER A 40 -18.33 -6.84 11.51
N GLN A 41 -17.40 -7.67 12.00
CA GLN A 41 -15.98 -7.36 11.98
C GLN A 41 -15.57 -7.37 10.51
N GLN A 42 -16.05 -6.37 9.77
CA GLN A 42 -15.25 -5.74 8.74
C GLN A 42 -13.94 -5.46 9.44
N HIS A 43 -12.90 -6.12 8.93
CA HIS A 43 -11.53 -5.78 9.25
C HIS A 43 -11.38 -4.27 9.01
N ASP A 44 -11.46 -3.48 10.08
CA ASP A 44 -10.83 -2.17 10.19
C ASP A 44 -9.30 -2.40 10.21
N GLN A 45 -8.78 -2.97 9.12
CA GLN A 45 -7.36 -2.96 8.83
C GLN A 45 -7.11 -1.82 7.84
N ASP A 46 -6.70 -0.69 8.42
CA ASP A 46 -6.02 0.44 7.78
C ASP A 46 -6.76 1.07 6.59
N ASP A 47 -7.77 1.90 6.86
CA ASP A 47 -7.75 3.25 6.30
C ASP A 47 -6.85 4.09 7.22
N ARG A 48 -5.55 3.79 7.23
CA ARG A 48 -4.59 4.82 7.56
C ARG A 48 -4.78 5.87 6.48
N ASP A 49 -4.99 7.11 6.91
CA ASP A 49 -4.84 8.29 6.06
C ASP A 49 -3.41 8.31 5.48
N ASP A 50 -3.16 7.49 4.47
CA ASP A 50 -2.01 7.60 3.59
C ASP A 50 -2.30 8.80 2.67
N ASP A 51 -2.35 10.00 3.26
CA ASP A 51 -2.36 11.22 2.47
C ASP A 51 -1.14 11.13 1.54
N PRO A 52 -1.34 11.05 0.21
CA PRO A 52 -0.24 10.92 -0.73
C PRO A 52 0.75 12.10 -0.60
N ARG A 53 0.32 13.24 -0.02
CA ARG A 53 1.18 14.37 0.31
C ARG A 53 2.11 14.06 1.48
N THR A 54 1.60 13.49 2.58
CA THR A 54 2.39 13.07 3.75
C THR A 54 3.41 12.00 3.37
N MET A 55 3.01 11.00 2.58
CA MET A 55 3.92 9.95 2.11
C MET A 55 5.02 10.50 1.18
N ARG A 56 4.69 11.45 0.30
CA ARG A 56 5.68 12.14 -0.54
C ARG A 56 6.63 13.01 0.29
N LEU A 57 6.11 13.74 1.27
CA LEU A 57 6.92 14.56 2.17
C LEU A 57 7.90 13.67 2.95
N LEU A 58 7.44 12.55 3.51
CA LEU A 58 8.28 11.55 4.18
C LEU A 58 9.37 11.02 3.24
N ALA A 59 9.03 10.68 1.99
CA ALA A 59 10.00 10.22 1.00
C ALA A 59 11.07 11.29 0.67
N VAL A 60 10.65 12.56 0.54
CA VAL A 60 11.57 13.69 0.30
C VAL A 60 12.46 13.91 1.51
N VAL A 61 11.89 13.95 2.72
CA VAL A 61 12.65 14.12 3.98
C VAL A 61 13.64 12.97 4.16
N ALA A 62 13.23 11.72 3.93
CA ALA A 62 14.10 10.56 3.98
C ALA A 62 15.21 10.62 2.90
N GLY A 63 14.88 11.07 1.69
CA GLY A 63 15.86 11.24 0.61
C GLY A 63 16.89 12.33 0.91
N VAL A 64 16.45 13.49 1.37
CA VAL A 64 17.33 14.61 1.76
C VAL A 64 18.17 14.23 2.98
N GLY A 65 17.55 13.65 4.01
CA GLY A 65 18.26 13.16 5.20
C GLY A 65 19.29 12.11 4.84
N GLY A 66 18.95 11.16 3.96
CA GLY A 66 19.87 10.16 3.43
C GLY A 66 21.05 10.78 2.68
N LEU A 67 20.82 11.82 1.88
CA LEU A 67 21.89 12.53 1.16
C LEU A 67 22.83 13.28 2.12
N VAL A 68 22.29 13.91 3.16
CA VAL A 68 23.09 14.57 4.21
C VAL A 68 23.93 13.54 4.98
N LEU A 69 23.33 12.42 5.41
CA LEU A 69 24.06 11.34 6.05
C LEU A 69 25.17 10.78 5.16
N ALA A 70 24.88 10.58 3.87
CA ALA A 70 25.86 10.12 2.90
C ALA A 70 27.01 11.13 2.76
N GLY A 71 26.74 12.44 2.71
CA GLY A 71 27.78 13.47 2.63
C GLY A 71 28.67 13.54 3.87
N ILE A 72 28.08 13.49 5.06
CA ILE A 72 28.83 13.47 6.33
C ILE A 72 29.67 12.20 6.42
N GLY A 73 29.06 11.06 6.11
CA GLY A 73 29.72 9.76 6.18
C GLY A 73 30.82 9.58 5.16
N PHE A 74 30.61 10.06 3.94
CA PHE A 74 31.65 10.10 2.92
C PHE A 74 32.84 10.94 3.39
N THR A 75 32.60 12.14 3.94
CA THR A 75 33.68 13.03 4.39
C THR A 75 34.50 12.40 5.52
N GLY A 76 33.83 11.84 6.53
CA GLY A 76 34.48 11.17 7.65
C GLY A 76 35.22 9.90 7.22
N SER A 77 34.60 9.08 6.37
CA SER A 77 35.19 7.84 5.89
C SER A 77 36.35 8.09 4.92
N TYR A 78 36.24 9.10 4.06
CA TYR A 78 37.28 9.50 3.13
C TYR A 78 38.57 9.84 3.86
N ASN A 79 38.50 10.69 4.89
CA ASN A 79 39.69 11.10 5.62
C ASN A 79 40.33 9.91 6.36
N THR A 80 39.50 9.04 6.91
CA THR A 80 39.91 7.82 7.62
C THR A 80 40.64 6.84 6.69
N LEU A 81 40.02 6.49 5.56
CA LEU A 81 40.60 5.57 4.57
C LEU A 81 41.82 6.17 3.88
N ARG A 82 41.83 7.49 3.65
CA ARG A 82 42.99 8.18 3.11
C ARG A 82 44.19 8.07 4.06
N HIS A 83 44.02 8.37 5.35
CA HIS A 83 45.10 8.23 6.32
C HIS A 83 45.54 6.77 6.48
N LEU A 84 44.60 5.82 6.42
CA LEU A 84 44.94 4.41 6.40
C LEU A 84 45.76 4.04 5.17
N ALA A 85 45.39 4.52 3.98
CA ALA A 85 46.15 4.29 2.74
C ALA A 85 47.54 4.96 2.78
N GLU A 86 47.65 6.17 3.35
CA GLU A 86 48.93 6.86 3.60
C GLU A 86 49.83 6.00 4.51
N SER A 87 49.30 5.51 5.63
CA SER A 87 50.06 4.65 6.57
C SER A 87 50.46 3.29 5.97
N LYS A 88 49.69 2.79 5.00
CA LYS A 88 49.99 1.54 4.27
C LYS A 88 50.91 1.74 3.06
N GLY A 89 51.41 2.96 2.82
CA GLY A 89 52.40 3.24 1.78
C GLY A 89 51.83 3.43 0.38
N PHE A 90 50.55 3.76 0.22
CA PHE A 90 49.94 4.01 -1.09
C PHE A 90 50.40 5.34 -1.74
N GLY A 91 51.14 6.18 -1.03
CA GLY A 91 51.67 7.44 -1.56
C GLY A 91 50.56 8.36 -2.06
N THR A 92 50.71 8.93 -3.26
CA THR A 92 49.69 9.82 -3.87
C THR A 92 48.38 9.12 -4.20
N PHE A 93 48.36 7.78 -4.29
CA PHE A 93 47.13 7.03 -4.54
C PHE A 93 46.21 7.01 -3.31
N SER A 94 46.67 7.42 -2.13
CA SER A 94 45.83 7.53 -0.93
C SER A 94 44.62 8.43 -1.12
N TYR A 95 44.72 9.44 -1.99
CA TYR A 95 43.61 10.34 -2.33
C TYR A 95 42.56 9.67 -3.23
N ALA A 96 42.99 8.74 -4.10
CA ALA A 96 42.13 8.06 -5.07
C ALA A 96 41.52 6.77 -4.51
N PHE A 97 42.17 6.13 -3.54
CA PHE A 97 41.74 4.85 -2.97
C PHE A 97 40.32 4.89 -2.38
N PRO A 98 39.95 5.85 -1.48
CA PRO A 98 38.59 5.91 -0.95
C PRO A 98 37.56 6.21 -2.06
N VAL A 99 37.91 7.10 -2.99
CA VAL A 99 37.05 7.47 -4.13
C VAL A 99 36.78 6.27 -5.02
N GLY A 100 37.81 5.46 -5.30
CA GLY A 100 37.69 4.27 -6.15
C GLY A 100 36.75 3.22 -5.57
N ILE A 101 36.82 2.99 -4.24
CA ILE A 101 35.93 2.06 -3.55
C ILE A 101 34.48 2.55 -3.62
N ASP A 102 34.22 3.79 -3.22
CA ASP A 102 32.87 4.33 -3.16
C ASP A 102 32.25 4.53 -4.54
N ALA A 103 33.04 4.98 -5.53
CA ALA A 103 32.60 5.03 -6.93
C ALA A 103 32.27 3.62 -7.46
N GLY A 104 33.07 2.61 -7.10
CA GLY A 104 32.79 1.21 -7.43
C GLY A 104 31.47 0.73 -6.84
N ILE A 105 31.22 1.02 -5.55
CA ILE A 105 29.94 0.71 -4.88
C ILE A 105 28.77 1.40 -5.59
N LEU A 106 28.86 2.71 -5.85
CA LEU A 106 27.83 3.48 -6.53
C LEU A 106 27.52 2.94 -7.94
N VAL A 107 28.55 2.62 -8.72
CA VAL A 107 28.38 2.05 -10.07
C VAL A 107 27.71 0.68 -10.02
N LEU A 108 28.15 -0.20 -9.11
CA LEU A 108 27.56 -1.54 -8.96
C LEU A 108 26.09 -1.47 -8.52
N LEU A 109 25.75 -0.58 -7.59
CA LEU A 109 24.38 -0.36 -7.13
C LEU A 109 23.51 0.28 -8.21
N ALA A 110 24.03 1.26 -8.95
CA ALA A 110 23.32 1.88 -10.08
C ALA A 110 23.04 0.86 -11.18
N LEU A 111 24.02 0.00 -11.50
CA LEU A 111 23.85 -1.06 -12.46
C LEU A 111 22.86 -2.13 -11.98
N ASP A 112 22.88 -2.47 -10.69
CA ASP A 112 21.88 -3.35 -10.07
C ASP A 112 20.46 -2.77 -10.18
N LEU A 113 20.27 -1.49 -9.86
CA LEU A 113 18.98 -0.80 -10.03
C LEU A 113 18.53 -0.77 -11.49
N TYR A 114 19.45 -0.53 -12.42
CA TYR A 114 19.17 -0.56 -13.85
C TYR A 114 18.72 -1.97 -14.31
N MET A 115 19.43 -3.01 -13.87
CA MET A 115 19.12 -4.41 -14.16
C MET A 115 17.76 -4.81 -13.56
N MET A 116 17.46 -4.35 -12.35
CA MET A 116 16.16 -4.51 -11.69
C MET A 116 15.05 -3.85 -12.51
N ARG A 117 15.28 -2.63 -13.04
CA ARG A 117 14.33 -1.95 -13.91
C ARG A 117 14.07 -2.72 -15.22
N LYS A 118 15.05 -3.48 -15.70
CA LYS A 118 14.95 -4.35 -16.89
C LYS A 118 14.43 -5.76 -16.58
N ARG A 119 14.03 -6.05 -15.34
CA ARG A 119 13.55 -7.37 -14.88
C ARG A 119 14.57 -8.51 -15.08
N MET A 120 15.86 -8.18 -15.04
CA MET A 120 16.96 -9.14 -15.13
C MET A 120 17.89 -8.96 -13.93
N PRO A 121 17.48 -9.31 -12.70
CA PRO A 121 18.30 -9.08 -11.53
C PRO A 121 19.56 -9.94 -11.60
N TRP A 122 20.74 -9.30 -11.49
CA TRP A 122 22.03 -9.99 -11.53
C TRP A 122 22.70 -9.93 -10.15
N PRO A 123 22.41 -10.92 -9.26
CA PRO A 123 22.73 -10.81 -7.83
C PRO A 123 24.24 -10.73 -7.53
N ILE A 124 25.10 -11.08 -8.50
CA ILE A 124 26.55 -10.94 -8.37
C ILE A 124 26.92 -9.48 -8.11
N LEU A 125 26.34 -8.52 -8.85
CA LEU A 125 26.60 -7.08 -8.66
C LEU A 125 26.29 -6.66 -7.23
N ARG A 126 25.19 -7.17 -6.68
CA ARG A 126 24.79 -6.97 -5.29
C ARG A 126 25.81 -7.54 -4.31
N TRP A 127 26.18 -8.81 -4.47
CA TRP A 127 27.14 -9.45 -3.55
C TRP A 127 28.50 -8.74 -3.59
N THR A 128 28.94 -8.29 -4.77
CA THR A 128 30.16 -7.50 -4.92
C THR A 128 30.05 -6.13 -4.24
N ALA A 129 28.94 -5.40 -4.42
CA ALA A 129 28.72 -4.12 -3.74
C ALA A 129 28.68 -4.27 -2.22
N HIS A 130 27.98 -5.28 -1.71
CA HIS A 130 27.96 -5.60 -0.28
C HIS A 130 29.36 -5.99 0.22
N GLY A 131 30.11 -6.79 -0.54
CA GLY A 131 31.49 -7.15 -0.21
C GLY A 131 32.40 -5.93 -0.09
N LEU A 132 32.33 -5.01 -1.07
CA LEU A 132 33.06 -3.74 -1.04
C LEU A 132 32.66 -2.90 0.17
N THR A 133 31.37 -2.84 0.52
CA THR A 133 30.94 -2.02 1.65
C THR A 133 31.31 -2.64 3.00
N VAL A 134 31.28 -3.97 3.13
CA VAL A 134 31.83 -4.68 4.30
C VAL A 134 33.33 -4.39 4.43
N ALA A 135 34.07 -4.37 3.32
CA ALA A 135 35.47 -3.97 3.33
C ALA A 135 35.65 -2.52 3.79
N THR A 136 34.81 -1.58 3.30
CA THR A 136 34.82 -0.17 3.76
C THR A 136 34.57 -0.07 5.27
N VAL A 137 33.56 -0.75 5.80
CA VAL A 137 33.28 -0.79 7.25
C VAL A 137 34.50 -1.32 8.01
N ALA A 138 35.11 -2.41 7.54
CA ALA A 138 36.29 -2.98 8.16
C ALA A 138 37.50 -2.03 8.13
N PHE A 139 37.71 -1.30 7.02
CA PHE A 139 38.78 -0.30 6.92
C PHE A 139 38.59 0.88 7.87
N ASN A 140 37.35 1.38 8.01
CA ASN A 140 37.05 2.45 8.96
C ASN A 140 37.25 1.97 10.41
N ALA A 141 36.79 0.76 10.73
CA ALA A 141 36.97 0.18 12.06
C ALA A 141 38.46 -0.06 12.39
N ALA A 142 39.24 -0.57 11.43
CA ALA A 142 40.65 -0.85 11.61
C ALA A 142 41.54 0.40 11.71
N ALA A 143 41.07 1.54 11.19
CA ALA A 143 41.80 2.81 11.28
C ALA A 143 41.87 3.37 12.71
N ALA A 144 40.99 2.93 13.61
CA ALA A 144 41.02 3.29 15.03
C ALA A 144 41.98 2.43 15.87
N GLY A 145 42.55 1.37 15.28
CA GLY A 145 43.41 0.39 15.97
C GLY A 145 42.87 -1.05 15.86
N PRO A 146 43.51 -2.03 16.54
CA PRO A 146 43.01 -3.39 16.59
C PRO A 146 41.61 -3.43 17.24
N VAL A 147 40.64 -4.02 16.53
CA VAL A 147 39.24 -4.11 16.99
C VAL A 147 39.11 -4.80 18.37
N THR A 148 40.08 -5.65 18.71
CA THR A 148 40.16 -6.36 19.99
C THR A 148 40.67 -5.51 21.15
N GLU A 149 41.38 -4.41 20.88
CA GLU A 149 41.96 -3.53 21.90
C GLU A 149 41.00 -2.39 22.28
N ASP A 150 40.33 -1.79 21.30
CA ASP A 150 39.29 -0.78 21.52
C ASP A 150 38.06 -1.02 20.61
N PRO A 151 37.13 -1.89 21.04
CA PRO A 151 35.92 -2.19 20.28
C PRO A 151 34.97 -0.97 20.17
N LEU A 152 35.06 -0.01 21.09
CA LEU A 152 34.22 1.19 21.05
C LEU A 152 34.71 2.16 19.98
N ALA A 153 36.01 2.47 19.93
CA ALA A 153 36.57 3.34 18.90
C ALA A 153 36.38 2.74 17.49
N ALA A 154 36.60 1.43 17.34
CA ALA A 154 36.38 0.73 16.07
C ALA A 154 34.90 0.78 15.62
N SER A 155 33.95 0.64 16.55
CA SER A 155 32.52 0.73 16.24
C SER A 155 32.07 2.16 15.92
N MET A 156 32.60 3.18 16.59
CA MET A 156 32.31 4.59 16.30
C MET A 156 32.69 4.99 14.88
N HIS A 157 33.84 4.52 14.37
CA HIS A 157 34.25 4.77 12.98
C HIS A 157 33.50 3.87 11.98
N GLY A 158 33.12 2.66 12.37
CA GLY A 158 32.40 1.70 11.51
C GLY A 158 30.90 1.96 11.36
N VAL A 159 30.26 2.69 12.30
CA VAL A 159 28.80 2.89 12.29
C VAL A 159 28.32 3.72 11.10
N ILE A 160 29.14 4.69 10.67
CA ILE A 160 28.70 5.65 9.66
C ILE A 160 28.49 4.98 8.28
N PRO A 161 29.42 4.14 7.76
CA PRO A 161 29.15 3.37 6.56
C PRO A 161 28.01 2.34 6.71
N VAL A 162 27.77 1.79 7.91
CA VAL A 162 26.64 0.87 8.14
C VAL A 162 25.30 1.59 7.95
N LEU A 163 25.16 2.81 8.47
CA LEU A 163 23.95 3.62 8.26
C LEU A 163 23.71 3.91 6.77
N PHE A 164 24.77 4.15 6.01
CA PHE A 164 24.69 4.32 4.56
C PHE A 164 24.15 3.06 3.87
N ILE A 165 24.68 1.86 4.20
CA ILE A 165 24.20 0.59 3.63
C ILE A 165 22.70 0.40 3.90
N ILE A 166 22.27 0.65 5.13
CA ILE A 166 20.87 0.48 5.53
C ILE A 166 19.97 1.43 4.73
N ALA A 167 20.38 2.70 4.56
CA ALA A 167 19.63 3.68 3.78
C ALA A 167 19.51 3.28 2.30
N VAL A 168 20.62 2.83 1.69
CA VAL A 168 20.65 2.35 0.30
C VAL A 168 19.78 1.11 0.11
N GLU A 169 19.87 0.12 1.00
CA GLU A 169 19.07 -1.11 0.90
C GLU A 169 17.58 -0.82 1.13
N ALA A 170 17.24 0.13 2.01
CA ALA A 170 15.86 0.59 2.19
C ALA A 170 15.32 1.28 0.91
N ALA A 171 16.09 2.20 0.31
CA ALA A 171 15.72 2.86 -0.94
C ALA A 171 15.52 1.85 -2.07
N ARG A 172 16.42 0.89 -2.19
CA ARG A 172 16.33 -0.19 -3.18
C ARG A 172 15.12 -1.09 -2.94
N HIS A 173 14.89 -1.51 -1.70
CA HIS A 173 13.73 -2.33 -1.36
C HIS A 173 12.42 -1.61 -1.71
N TYR A 174 12.36 -0.30 -1.46
CA TYR A 174 11.24 0.54 -1.86
C TYR A 174 11.07 0.61 -3.39
N ILE A 175 12.14 0.89 -4.13
CA ILE A 175 12.12 0.96 -5.60
C ILE A 175 11.70 -0.39 -6.21
N GLY A 176 12.25 -1.49 -5.71
CA GLY A 176 11.90 -2.84 -6.15
C GLY A 176 10.43 -3.14 -5.91
N ARG A 177 9.93 -2.89 -4.70
CA ARG A 177 8.52 -3.08 -4.38
C ARG A 177 7.62 -2.21 -5.27
N MET A 178 8.03 -0.98 -5.57
CA MET A 178 7.24 -0.08 -6.40
C MET A 178 7.25 -0.49 -7.87
N ALA A 179 8.37 -1.03 -8.36
CA ALA A 179 8.46 -1.63 -9.69
C ALA A 179 7.55 -2.86 -9.85
N ASP A 180 7.48 -3.72 -8.81
CA ASP A 180 6.59 -4.90 -8.79
C ASP A 180 5.11 -4.49 -8.78
N LEU A 181 4.75 -3.49 -7.96
CA LEU A 181 3.38 -2.96 -7.90
C LEU A 181 2.95 -2.32 -9.23
N LEU A 182 3.83 -1.53 -9.85
CA LEU A 182 3.57 -0.95 -11.17
C LEU A 182 3.51 -1.99 -12.29
N ALA A 183 4.13 -3.16 -12.11
CA ALA A 183 4.06 -4.28 -13.04
C ALA A 183 2.75 -5.08 -12.93
N GLY A 184 1.88 -4.77 -11.96
CA GLY A 184 0.64 -5.51 -11.72
C GLY A 184 0.86 -6.86 -11.04
N GLU A 185 2.06 -7.12 -10.52
CA GLU A 185 2.34 -8.34 -9.77
C GLU A 185 1.74 -8.21 -8.36
N THR A 186 0.69 -8.98 -8.06
CA THR A 186 0.18 -9.08 -6.69
C THR A 186 1.27 -9.69 -5.81
N PRO A 187 1.77 -8.98 -4.78
CA PRO A 187 2.81 -9.51 -3.92
C PRO A 187 2.29 -10.78 -3.24
N LEU A 188 3.06 -11.87 -3.28
CA LEU A 188 2.77 -13.07 -2.48
C LEU A 188 2.74 -12.76 -0.97
N GLY A 189 3.17 -11.56 -0.56
CA GLY A 189 3.32 -11.16 0.82
C GLY A 189 4.46 -11.92 1.50
N SER A 190 4.99 -11.35 2.58
CA SER A 190 5.93 -12.07 3.43
C SER A 190 5.17 -12.83 4.52
N VAL A 191 5.73 -13.94 4.97
CA VAL A 191 5.24 -14.57 6.20
C VAL A 191 5.64 -13.68 7.37
N PRO A 192 4.72 -13.31 8.29
CA PRO A 192 5.03 -12.43 9.41
C PRO A 192 6.21 -12.93 10.24
N LEU A 193 7.11 -12.01 10.62
CA LEU A 193 8.29 -12.33 11.44
C LEU A 193 7.89 -12.95 12.78
N THR A 194 6.78 -12.49 13.36
CA THR A 194 6.19 -13.05 14.59
C THR A 194 5.93 -14.55 14.48
N ARG A 195 5.50 -15.03 13.31
CA ARG A 195 5.26 -16.47 13.09
C ARG A 195 6.55 -17.27 12.93
N TRP A 196 7.61 -16.66 12.39
CA TRP A 196 8.93 -17.28 12.36
C TRP A 196 9.43 -17.57 13.78
N ILE A 197 9.16 -16.66 14.72
CA ILE A 197 9.53 -16.80 16.14
C ILE A 197 8.62 -17.80 16.85
N LEU A 198 7.29 -17.66 16.70
CA LEU A 198 6.31 -18.46 17.44
C LEU A 198 6.11 -19.88 16.90
N ALA A 199 6.38 -20.11 15.62
CA ALA A 199 6.11 -21.41 14.97
C ALA A 199 7.21 -21.82 13.96
N PRO A 200 8.49 -21.87 14.38
CA PRO A 200 9.65 -21.97 13.50
C PRO A 200 9.65 -23.23 12.61
N LEU A 201 9.02 -24.32 13.04
CA LEU A 201 8.94 -25.58 12.28
C LEU A 201 7.79 -25.61 11.26
N SER A 202 6.71 -24.85 11.50
CA SER A 202 5.54 -24.82 10.62
C SER A 202 5.68 -23.76 9.52
N THR A 203 6.36 -22.67 9.87
CA THR A 203 6.55 -21.49 9.01
C THR A 203 7.28 -21.79 7.70
N PRO A 204 8.41 -22.53 7.65
CA PRO A 204 9.07 -22.83 6.37
C PRO A 204 8.22 -23.71 5.46
N ARG A 205 7.41 -24.62 6.03
CA ARG A 205 6.46 -25.44 5.24
C ARG A 205 5.37 -24.58 4.61
N LEU A 206 4.86 -23.60 5.35
CA LEU A 206 3.88 -22.64 4.84
C LEU A 206 4.48 -21.72 3.78
N ALA A 207 5.66 -21.16 4.04
CA ALA A 207 6.38 -20.29 3.10
C ALA A 207 6.67 -21.02 1.78
N ARG A 208 7.07 -22.29 1.85
CA ARG A 208 7.23 -23.15 0.67
C ARG A 208 5.92 -23.31 -0.09
N ARG A 209 4.80 -23.59 0.60
CA ARG A 209 3.48 -23.72 -0.03
C ARG A 209 3.03 -22.42 -0.70
N MET A 210 3.19 -21.27 -0.05
CA MET A 210 2.91 -19.96 -0.65
C MET A 210 3.66 -19.77 -1.97
N ARG A 211 4.98 -20.05 -2.00
CA ARG A 211 5.79 -19.92 -3.21
C ARG A 211 5.42 -20.94 -4.29
N LEU A 212 5.06 -22.16 -3.92
CA LEU A 212 4.66 -23.20 -4.88
C LEU A 212 3.27 -22.95 -5.48
N TYR A 213 2.35 -22.39 -4.69
CA TYR A 213 0.97 -22.12 -5.13
C TYR A 213 0.79 -20.73 -5.73
N ASN A 214 1.79 -19.87 -5.58
CA ASN A 214 1.73 -18.47 -5.96
C ASN A 214 0.54 -17.73 -5.31
N LEU A 215 0.27 -18.05 -4.05
CA LEU A 215 -0.84 -17.50 -3.27
C LEU A 215 -0.32 -16.67 -2.09
N PRO A 216 -1.04 -15.60 -1.71
CA PRO A 216 -0.63 -14.76 -0.60
C PRO A 216 -0.77 -15.47 0.75
N TYR A 217 -0.02 -14.96 1.75
CA TYR A 217 -0.01 -15.54 3.10
C TYR A 217 -1.40 -15.75 3.70
N LYS A 218 -2.26 -14.72 3.61
CA LYS A 218 -3.61 -14.74 4.18
C LYS A 218 -4.44 -15.88 3.57
N GLU A 219 -4.34 -16.10 2.26
CA GLU A 219 -5.06 -17.18 1.58
C GLU A 219 -4.54 -18.56 1.96
N VAL A 220 -3.22 -18.79 1.96
CA VAL A 220 -2.66 -20.09 2.35
C VAL A 220 -2.95 -20.41 3.81
N ALA A 221 -2.90 -19.40 4.69
CA ALA A 221 -3.29 -19.55 6.09
C ALA A 221 -4.77 -19.90 6.23
N ALA A 222 -5.66 -19.22 5.50
CA ALA A 222 -7.09 -19.49 5.47
C ALA A 222 -7.39 -20.90 4.94
N GLN A 223 -6.77 -21.33 3.85
CA GLN A 223 -6.89 -22.69 3.32
C GLN A 223 -6.45 -23.75 4.34
N HIS A 224 -5.34 -23.49 5.05
CA HIS A 224 -4.86 -24.39 6.09
C HIS A 224 -5.82 -24.45 7.30
N GLN A 225 -6.41 -23.33 7.70
CA GLN A 225 -7.43 -23.28 8.75
C GLN A 225 -8.71 -24.00 8.31
N ALA A 226 -9.20 -23.77 7.10
CA ALA A 226 -10.36 -24.45 6.53
C ALA A 226 -10.15 -25.97 6.49
N LEU A 227 -8.96 -26.45 6.09
CA LEU A 227 -8.63 -27.88 6.11
C LEU A 227 -8.63 -28.46 7.52
N ARG A 228 -8.22 -27.70 8.54
CA ARG A 228 -8.28 -28.15 9.94
C ARG A 228 -9.72 -28.23 10.43
N ILE A 229 -10.54 -27.20 10.16
CA ILE A 229 -11.96 -27.18 10.53
C ILE A 229 -12.67 -28.34 9.84
N TYR A 230 -12.44 -28.54 8.54
CA TYR A 230 -13.04 -29.63 7.77
C TYR A 230 -12.63 -31.01 8.30
N ARG A 231 -11.37 -31.18 8.70
CA ARG A 231 -10.89 -32.41 9.35
C ARG A 231 -11.64 -32.68 10.65
N GLU A 232 -11.81 -31.69 11.51
CA GLU A 232 -12.53 -31.90 12.78
C GLU A 232 -14.03 -32.14 12.54
N GLY A 233 -14.65 -31.48 11.55
CA GLY A 233 -16.02 -31.77 11.15
C GLY A 233 -16.22 -33.21 10.65
N LEU A 234 -15.26 -33.76 9.89
CA LEU A 234 -15.30 -35.18 9.52
C LEU A 234 -15.09 -36.11 10.72
N ARG A 235 -14.27 -35.74 11.69
CA ARG A 235 -14.11 -36.53 12.92
C ARG A 235 -15.39 -36.61 13.73
N GLN A 236 -16.10 -35.49 13.85
CA GLN A 236 -17.42 -35.43 14.50
C GLN A 236 -18.45 -36.26 13.73
N LYS A 237 -18.52 -36.11 12.41
CA LYS A 237 -19.42 -36.91 11.56
C LYS A 237 -19.21 -38.43 11.72
N TYR A 238 -17.98 -38.86 11.96
CA TYR A 238 -17.59 -40.26 12.09
C TYR A 238 -17.19 -40.64 13.53
N GLU A 239 -17.79 -40.03 14.55
CA GLU A 239 -17.49 -40.22 15.98
C GLU A 239 -17.32 -41.69 16.40
N ASN A 240 -18.13 -42.61 15.86
CA ASN A 240 -18.03 -44.05 16.12
C ASN A 240 -16.70 -44.69 15.67
N HIS A 241 -15.88 -43.95 14.92
CA HIS A 241 -14.63 -44.35 14.29
C HIS A 241 -13.53 -43.30 14.52
N GLU A 242 -13.36 -42.77 15.74
CA GLU A 242 -12.39 -41.68 16.05
C GLU A 242 -10.97 -41.91 15.47
N GLN A 243 -10.47 -43.14 15.50
CA GLN A 243 -9.14 -43.50 14.97
C GLN A 243 -9.16 -43.86 13.48
N SER A 244 -10.32 -44.12 12.89
CA SER A 244 -10.49 -44.66 11.54
C SER A 244 -11.45 -43.86 10.65
N TRP A 245 -11.81 -42.62 11.02
CA TRP A 245 -12.65 -41.72 10.21
C TRP A 245 -12.16 -41.58 8.76
N ARG A 246 -10.85 -41.66 8.52
CA ARG A 246 -10.26 -41.64 7.17
C ARG A 246 -10.60 -42.85 6.32
N ARG A 247 -10.91 -43.99 6.95
CA ARG A 247 -11.34 -45.22 6.29
C ARG A 247 -12.86 -45.24 6.11
N ALA A 248 -13.60 -44.58 7.00
CA ALA A 248 -15.05 -44.47 6.94
C ALA A 248 -15.54 -43.37 5.97
N ALA A 249 -14.73 -42.32 5.74
CA ALA A 249 -15.05 -41.21 4.86
C ALA A 249 -15.12 -41.63 3.38
N THR A 250 -16.05 -41.04 2.65
CA THR A 250 -16.23 -41.28 1.20
C THR A 250 -15.03 -40.70 0.41
N PRO A 251 -14.67 -41.27 -0.75
CA PRO A 251 -13.56 -40.75 -1.56
C PRO A 251 -13.65 -39.26 -1.89
N ASP A 252 -14.86 -38.73 -2.09
CA ASP A 252 -15.14 -37.32 -2.39
C ASP A 252 -14.93 -36.42 -1.17
N GLU A 253 -15.26 -36.89 0.03
CA GLU A 253 -14.97 -36.18 1.28
C GLU A 253 -13.48 -36.15 1.61
N LEU A 254 -12.72 -37.13 1.11
CA LEU A 254 -11.26 -37.14 1.25
C LEU A 254 -10.55 -36.27 0.20
N LEU A 255 -11.28 -35.79 -0.81
CA LEU A 255 -10.73 -35.04 -1.94
C LEU A 255 -10.02 -33.74 -1.52
N PRO A 256 -10.51 -32.94 -0.55
CA PRO A 256 -9.79 -31.79 -0.03
C PRO A 256 -8.38 -32.11 0.48
N PHE A 257 -8.18 -33.26 1.13
CA PHE A 257 -6.84 -33.64 1.61
C PHE A 257 -5.91 -34.11 0.48
N LYS A 258 -6.48 -34.71 -0.58
CA LYS A 258 -5.72 -35.15 -1.77
C LYS A 258 -5.32 -33.97 -2.65
N LEU A 259 -6.17 -32.95 -2.76
CA LEU A 259 -5.96 -31.78 -3.60
C LEU A 259 -5.24 -30.62 -2.88
N ALA A 260 -5.22 -30.61 -1.54
CA ALA A 260 -4.49 -29.60 -0.75
C ALA A 260 -3.00 -29.43 -1.14
N PRO A 261 -2.23 -30.48 -1.47
CA PRO A 261 -0.84 -30.33 -1.95
C PRO A 261 -0.70 -29.55 -3.26
N PHE A 262 -1.78 -29.34 -4.01
CA PHE A 262 -1.81 -28.60 -5.27
C PHE A 262 -2.40 -27.19 -5.13
N GLY A 263 -2.66 -26.72 -3.90
CA GLY A 263 -3.17 -25.36 -3.65
C GLY A 263 -4.69 -25.21 -3.80
N PHE A 264 -5.44 -26.31 -3.81
CA PHE A 264 -6.91 -26.27 -3.79
C PHE A 264 -7.42 -25.92 -2.38
N SER A 265 -8.39 -25.00 -2.32
CA SER A 265 -9.18 -24.77 -1.11
C SER A 265 -10.14 -25.94 -0.86
N VAL A 266 -10.66 -26.06 0.36
CA VAL A 266 -11.64 -27.10 0.73
C VAL A 266 -12.87 -27.01 -0.15
N GLU A 267 -13.44 -25.82 -0.29
CA GLU A 267 -14.61 -25.56 -1.12
C GLU A 267 -14.37 -25.92 -2.59
N ARG A 268 -13.25 -25.46 -3.16
CA ARG A 268 -12.90 -25.78 -4.55
C ARG A 268 -12.71 -27.27 -4.75
N ALA A 269 -12.08 -27.96 -3.81
CA ALA A 269 -11.88 -29.40 -3.88
C ALA A 269 -13.22 -30.17 -3.81
N LEU A 270 -14.14 -29.77 -2.93
CA LEU A 270 -15.47 -30.38 -2.82
C LEU A 270 -16.37 -30.05 -4.03
N GLY A 271 -16.12 -28.94 -4.72
CA GLY A 271 -16.84 -28.57 -5.94
C GLY A 271 -16.43 -29.37 -7.18
N VAL A 272 -15.24 -30.00 -7.20
CA VAL A 272 -14.74 -30.71 -8.39
C VAL A 272 -15.69 -31.81 -8.89
N PRO A 273 -16.21 -32.72 -8.04
CA PRO A 273 -17.13 -33.76 -8.50
C PRO A 273 -18.42 -33.18 -9.12
N LEU A 274 -18.97 -32.12 -8.51
CA LEU A 274 -20.15 -31.44 -9.02
C LEU A 274 -19.89 -30.75 -10.36
N GLU A 275 -18.73 -30.11 -10.52
CA GLU A 275 -18.31 -29.54 -11.80
C GLU A 275 -18.15 -30.61 -12.89
N GLU A 276 -17.63 -31.78 -12.54
CA GLU A 276 -17.52 -32.89 -13.49
C GLU A 276 -18.90 -33.43 -13.90
N GLU A 277 -19.81 -33.59 -12.94
CA GLU A 277 -21.18 -34.04 -13.21
C GLU A 277 -21.94 -33.05 -14.09
N THR A 278 -21.87 -31.75 -13.78
CA THR A 278 -22.49 -30.70 -14.61
C THR A 278 -21.90 -30.69 -16.02
N LYS A 279 -20.58 -30.84 -16.18
CA LYS A 279 -19.94 -30.99 -17.51
C LYS A 279 -20.42 -32.25 -18.23
N ARG A 280 -20.64 -33.37 -17.53
CA ARG A 280 -21.18 -34.61 -18.11
C ARG A 280 -22.62 -34.42 -18.58
N LEU A 281 -23.48 -33.81 -17.76
CA LEU A 281 -24.87 -33.51 -18.11
C LEU A 281 -24.94 -32.55 -19.30
N GLN A 282 -24.10 -31.52 -19.33
CA GLN A 282 -24.01 -30.61 -20.48
C GLN A 282 -23.58 -31.34 -21.76
N ARG A 283 -22.60 -32.26 -21.67
CA ARG A 283 -22.20 -33.08 -22.83
C ARG A 283 -23.32 -34.00 -23.29
N ALA A 284 -24.05 -34.63 -22.36
CA ALA A 284 -25.20 -35.48 -22.68
C ALA A 284 -26.34 -34.68 -23.33
N ALA A 285 -26.66 -33.50 -22.80
CA ALA A 285 -27.66 -32.60 -23.37
C ALA A 285 -27.28 -32.16 -24.79
N ARG A 286 -26.01 -31.76 -25.02
CA ARG A 286 -25.50 -31.42 -26.36
C ARG A 286 -25.61 -32.61 -27.33
N ALA A 287 -25.26 -33.81 -26.87
CA ALA A 287 -25.38 -35.02 -27.68
C ALA A 287 -26.85 -35.35 -28.00
N ALA A 288 -27.79 -35.10 -27.07
CA ALA A 288 -29.21 -35.29 -27.31
C ALA A 288 -29.76 -34.32 -28.36
N VAL A 289 -29.37 -33.03 -28.29
CA VAL A 289 -29.74 -32.02 -29.29
C VAL A 289 -29.22 -32.40 -30.67
N GLN A 290 -27.96 -32.81 -30.77
CA GLN A 290 -27.38 -33.25 -32.06
C GLN A 290 -28.11 -34.46 -32.65
N ARG A 291 -28.57 -35.40 -31.81
CA ARG A 291 -29.36 -36.54 -32.28
C ARG A 291 -30.73 -36.11 -32.80
N ALA A 292 -31.41 -35.20 -32.09
CA ALA A 292 -32.69 -34.66 -32.53
C ALA A 292 -32.55 -33.89 -33.85
N GLU A 293 -31.50 -33.08 -34.01
CA GLU A 293 -31.20 -32.39 -35.26
C GLU A 293 -30.94 -33.37 -36.41
N ALA A 294 -30.16 -34.43 -36.16
CA ALA A 294 -29.91 -35.47 -37.16
C ALA A 294 -31.20 -36.21 -37.57
N GLU A 295 -32.11 -36.44 -36.64
CA GLU A 295 -33.42 -37.05 -36.91
C GLU A 295 -34.32 -36.13 -37.74
N ILE A 296 -34.38 -34.84 -37.40
CA ILE A 296 -35.11 -33.83 -38.19
C ILE A 296 -34.58 -33.77 -39.62
N GLN A 297 -33.25 -33.82 -39.81
CA GLN A 297 -32.65 -33.83 -41.15
C GLN A 297 -33.00 -35.10 -41.94
N ARG A 298 -33.06 -36.26 -41.28
CA ARG A 298 -33.51 -37.51 -41.92
C ARG A 298 -34.95 -37.40 -42.38
N VAL A 299 -35.86 -36.98 -41.49
CA VAL A 299 -37.28 -36.80 -41.84
C VAL A 299 -37.44 -35.81 -43.00
N ARG A 300 -36.69 -34.70 -42.99
CA ARG A 300 -36.69 -33.73 -44.09
C ARG A 300 -36.24 -34.35 -45.41
N THR A 301 -35.20 -35.17 -45.38
CA THR A 301 -34.68 -35.88 -46.55
C THR A 301 -35.72 -36.87 -47.09
N ASP A 302 -36.38 -37.62 -46.20
CA ASP A 302 -37.43 -38.58 -46.57
C ASP A 302 -38.64 -37.89 -47.21
N VAL A 303 -39.05 -36.73 -46.69
CA VAL A 303 -40.13 -35.92 -47.28
C VAL A 303 -39.73 -35.45 -48.68
N GLN A 304 -38.51 -34.95 -48.88
CA GLN A 304 -38.03 -34.54 -50.21
C GLN A 304 -37.99 -35.70 -51.22
N LEU A 305 -37.56 -36.88 -50.77
CA LEU A 305 -37.60 -38.09 -51.61
C LEU A 305 -39.03 -38.50 -51.95
N GLY A 306 -39.97 -38.35 -51.00
CA GLY A 306 -41.40 -38.56 -51.23
C GLY A 306 -41.98 -37.61 -52.27
N GLU A 307 -41.69 -36.32 -52.15
CA GLU A 307 -42.10 -35.29 -53.12
C GLU A 307 -41.55 -35.57 -54.53
N ALA A 308 -40.26 -35.92 -54.63
CA ALA A 308 -39.64 -36.27 -55.91
C ALA A 308 -40.30 -37.49 -56.57
N ARG A 309 -40.72 -38.49 -55.79
CA ARG A 309 -41.45 -39.67 -56.30
C ARG A 309 -42.84 -39.31 -56.80
N ILE A 310 -43.58 -38.48 -56.07
CA ILE A 310 -44.91 -38.01 -56.49
C ILE A 310 -44.79 -37.25 -57.81
N GLN A 311 -43.79 -36.37 -57.93
CA GLN A 311 -43.56 -35.60 -59.15
C GLN A 311 -43.22 -36.50 -60.35
N ALA A 312 -42.38 -37.53 -60.14
CA ALA A 312 -42.06 -38.51 -61.18
C ALA A 312 -43.30 -39.28 -61.67
N GLU A 313 -44.22 -39.65 -60.77
CA GLU A 313 -45.46 -40.34 -61.16
C GLU A 313 -46.43 -39.40 -61.90
N VAL A 314 -46.51 -38.13 -61.50
CA VAL A 314 -47.29 -37.10 -62.22
C VAL A 314 -46.77 -36.90 -63.65
N ASP A 315 -45.44 -36.86 -63.83
CA ASP A 315 -44.84 -36.70 -65.15
C ASP A 315 -45.05 -37.93 -66.04
N LYS A 316 -45.06 -39.13 -65.46
CA LYS A 316 -45.42 -40.38 -66.16
C LYS A 316 -46.89 -40.38 -66.62
N ILE A 317 -47.83 -40.03 -65.74
CA ILE A 317 -49.27 -39.91 -66.09
C ILE A 317 -49.47 -38.87 -67.20
N ARG A 318 -48.75 -37.75 -67.15
CA ARG A 318 -48.79 -36.70 -68.19
C ARG A 318 -48.24 -37.21 -69.53
N GLY A 319 -47.22 -38.07 -69.50
CA GLY A 319 -46.70 -38.76 -70.68
C GLY A 319 -47.72 -39.72 -71.31
N GLU A 320 -48.39 -40.52 -70.49
CA GLU A 320 -49.45 -41.45 -70.93
C GLU A 320 -50.68 -40.71 -71.50
N GLY A 321 -51.03 -39.54 -70.94
CA GLY A 321 -52.09 -38.68 -71.47
C GLY A 321 -51.81 -38.16 -72.89
N ARG A 322 -50.56 -37.81 -73.20
CA ARG A 322 -50.17 -37.38 -74.57
C ARG A 322 -50.24 -38.51 -75.60
N LEU A 323 -49.91 -39.74 -75.18
CA LEU A 323 -50.05 -40.93 -76.02
C LEU A 323 -51.50 -41.27 -76.34
N LYS A 324 -52.44 -41.04 -75.40
CA LYS A 324 -53.88 -41.24 -75.64
C LYS A 324 -54.49 -40.20 -76.58
N ILE A 325 -54.04 -38.94 -76.51
CA ILE A 325 -54.51 -37.88 -77.43
C ILE A 325 -54.08 -38.20 -78.87
N ALA A 326 -52.85 -38.68 -79.08
CA ALA A 326 -52.38 -39.14 -80.40
C ALA A 326 -53.15 -40.37 -80.93
N ARG A 327 -53.70 -41.21 -80.04
CA ARG A 327 -54.51 -42.38 -80.41
C ARG A 327 -55.97 -42.01 -80.75
N ALA A 328 -56.53 -41.02 -80.05
CA ALA A 328 -57.88 -40.50 -80.30
C ALA A 328 -58.00 -39.70 -81.62
N GLU A 329 -56.90 -39.10 -82.11
CA GLU A 329 -56.86 -38.52 -83.46
C GLU A 329 -56.87 -39.59 -84.56
N ALA A 330 -56.33 -40.79 -84.30
CA ALA A 330 -56.34 -41.92 -85.25
C ALA A 330 -57.70 -42.67 -85.30
N GLU A 331 -58.47 -42.67 -84.20
CA GLU A 331 -59.76 -43.38 -84.13
C GLU A 331 -60.94 -42.57 -84.71
N ARG A 332 -60.80 -41.24 -84.84
CA ARG A 332 -61.81 -40.37 -85.48
C ARG A 332 -61.91 -40.56 -86.99
N GLU A 333 -60.88 -41.11 -87.65
CA GLU A 333 -60.94 -41.52 -89.06
C GLU A 333 -61.69 -42.85 -89.28
N ALA A 334 -61.85 -43.68 -88.24
CA ALA A 334 -62.43 -45.02 -88.35
C ALA A 334 -63.94 -45.10 -88.03
N GLN A 335 -64.55 -44.04 -87.48
CA GLN A 335 -65.95 -44.07 -87.02
C GLN A 335 -67.00 -43.74 -88.10
N ALA A 336 -66.58 -43.54 -89.35
CA ALA A 336 -67.49 -43.38 -90.50
C ALA A 336 -68.11 -44.72 -90.96
N GLU A 337 -67.59 -45.89 -90.53
CA GLU A 337 -68.01 -47.21 -91.04
C GLU A 337 -68.97 -48.00 -90.11
N ILE A 338 -69.30 -47.51 -88.91
CA ILE A 338 -70.03 -48.28 -87.88
C ILE A 338 -71.57 -48.07 -87.93
N GLN A 339 -72.09 -47.37 -88.93
CA GLN A 339 -73.55 -47.27 -89.18
C GLN A 339 -74.19 -48.62 -89.60
N ALA A 340 -73.39 -49.65 -89.90
CA ALA A 340 -73.86 -51.00 -90.22
C ALA A 340 -74.15 -51.89 -88.99
N ALA A 341 -73.82 -51.45 -87.77
CA ALA A 341 -74.01 -52.23 -86.54
C ALA A 341 -75.36 -51.98 -85.84
N GLU A 342 -76.25 -51.17 -86.43
CA GLU A 342 -77.55 -50.78 -85.85
C GLU A 342 -78.63 -51.88 -85.91
N ALA A 343 -78.40 -52.98 -86.64
CA ALA A 343 -79.37 -54.07 -86.79
C ALA A 343 -79.41 -55.07 -85.61
N ASP A 344 -78.34 -55.16 -84.81
CA ASP A 344 -78.28 -56.03 -83.61
C ASP A 344 -78.85 -55.38 -82.34
N ALA A 345 -79.24 -54.10 -82.42
CA ALA A 345 -79.73 -53.32 -81.29
C ALA A 345 -81.21 -53.63 -80.91
N GLN A 346 -82.02 -54.08 -81.87
CA GLN A 346 -83.49 -54.15 -81.71
C GLN A 346 -83.98 -55.39 -80.96
N LEU A 347 -83.17 -56.46 -80.82
CA LEU A 347 -83.54 -57.64 -80.04
C LEU A 347 -83.16 -57.54 -78.55
N ARG A 348 -82.21 -56.64 -78.21
CA ARG A 348 -81.79 -56.34 -76.82
C ARG A 348 -82.62 -55.25 -76.15
N GLU A 349 -83.43 -54.51 -76.90
CA GLU A 349 -84.25 -53.40 -76.40
C GLU A 349 -85.46 -53.89 -75.58
N ALA A 350 -86.10 -54.97 -76.02
CA ALA A 350 -87.30 -55.52 -75.38
C ALA A 350 -87.01 -56.20 -74.02
N GLN A 351 -85.81 -56.77 -73.84
CA GLN A 351 -85.40 -57.42 -72.57
C GLN A 351 -84.74 -56.43 -71.58
N ARG A 352 -84.13 -55.35 -72.07
CA ARG A 352 -83.58 -54.26 -71.24
C ARG A 352 -84.66 -53.46 -70.53
N GLN A 353 -85.80 -53.18 -71.18
CA GLN A 353 -86.84 -52.32 -70.59
C GLN A 353 -87.52 -52.91 -69.36
N HIS A 354 -87.56 -54.24 -69.22
CA HIS A 354 -88.15 -54.90 -68.05
C HIS A 354 -87.15 -55.08 -66.90
N ALA A 355 -85.87 -55.32 -67.20
CA ALA A 355 -84.81 -55.40 -66.19
C ALA A 355 -84.37 -54.02 -65.68
N LEU A 356 -84.44 -52.97 -66.51
CA LEU A 356 -84.11 -51.59 -66.14
C LEU A 356 -85.06 -51.05 -65.07
N LYS A 357 -86.37 -51.25 -65.18
CA LYS A 357 -87.32 -50.72 -64.19
C LYS A 357 -87.13 -51.32 -62.79
N LEU A 358 -86.85 -52.63 -62.69
CA LEU A 358 -86.66 -53.28 -61.40
C LEU A 358 -85.30 -52.93 -60.76
N ALA A 359 -84.27 -52.71 -61.58
CA ALA A 359 -82.94 -52.30 -61.13
C ALA A 359 -82.85 -50.79 -60.84
N GLU A 360 -83.60 -49.94 -61.56
CA GLU A 360 -83.70 -48.49 -61.31
C GLU A 360 -84.39 -48.20 -59.97
N ASP A 361 -85.45 -48.93 -59.63
CA ASP A 361 -86.14 -48.75 -58.35
C ASP A 361 -85.29 -49.20 -57.14
N GLN A 362 -84.48 -50.27 -57.29
CA GLN A 362 -83.58 -50.76 -56.24
C GLN A 362 -82.31 -49.90 -56.11
N ALA A 363 -81.72 -49.46 -57.23
CA ALA A 363 -80.56 -48.58 -57.22
C ALA A 363 -80.91 -47.15 -56.75
N ALA A 364 -82.13 -46.66 -57.01
CA ALA A 364 -82.59 -45.36 -56.51
C ALA A 364 -82.76 -45.35 -54.99
N ALA A 365 -83.22 -46.46 -54.40
CA ALA A 365 -83.37 -46.60 -52.95
C ALA A 365 -82.01 -46.68 -52.23
N GLU A 366 -81.07 -47.49 -52.73
CA GLU A 366 -79.72 -47.61 -52.14
C GLU A 366 -78.87 -46.35 -52.35
N ALA A 367 -79.06 -45.62 -53.46
CA ALA A 367 -78.37 -44.35 -53.71
C ALA A 367 -78.85 -43.22 -52.80
N GLN A 368 -80.13 -43.22 -52.39
CA GLN A 368 -80.66 -42.22 -51.44
C GLN A 368 -80.16 -42.47 -50.01
N GLU A 369 -80.09 -43.72 -49.53
CA GLU A 369 -79.56 -44.01 -48.19
C GLU A 369 -78.06 -43.67 -48.06
N LEU A 370 -77.25 -43.97 -49.09
CA LEU A 370 -75.84 -43.59 -49.12
C LEU A 370 -75.63 -42.06 -49.26
N ALA A 371 -76.50 -41.37 -49.99
CA ALA A 371 -76.47 -39.90 -50.07
C ALA A 371 -76.78 -39.27 -48.70
N ASP A 372 -77.79 -39.75 -47.99
CA ASP A 372 -78.17 -39.25 -46.68
C ASP A 372 -77.12 -39.54 -45.61
N GLU A 373 -76.46 -40.71 -45.66
CA GLU A 373 -75.38 -41.04 -44.72
C GLU A 373 -74.11 -40.21 -44.99
N THR A 374 -73.77 -39.98 -46.26
CA THR A 374 -72.63 -39.13 -46.62
C THR A 374 -72.87 -37.67 -46.26
N GLU A 375 -74.11 -37.17 -46.37
CA GLU A 375 -74.47 -35.82 -45.96
C GLU A 375 -74.43 -35.65 -44.42
N LYS A 376 -74.87 -36.66 -43.66
CA LYS A 376 -74.71 -36.70 -42.18
C LYS A 376 -73.24 -36.70 -41.74
N ARG A 377 -72.37 -37.46 -42.41
CA ARG A 377 -70.92 -37.47 -42.10
C ARG A 377 -70.24 -36.15 -42.46
N ARG A 378 -70.64 -35.51 -43.56
CA ARG A 378 -70.13 -34.20 -43.98
C ARG A 378 -70.55 -33.09 -43.02
N THR A 379 -71.79 -33.10 -42.55
CA THR A 379 -72.28 -32.11 -41.58
C THR A 379 -71.61 -32.26 -40.21
N LEU A 380 -71.43 -33.48 -39.71
CA LEU A 380 -70.67 -33.73 -38.48
C LEU A 380 -69.21 -33.28 -38.60
N SER A 381 -68.54 -33.60 -39.70
CA SER A 381 -67.15 -33.17 -39.95
C SER A 381 -67.02 -31.64 -40.04
N ARG A 382 -68.03 -30.95 -40.59
CA ARG A 382 -68.05 -29.47 -40.63
C ARG A 382 -68.19 -28.89 -39.23
N ILE A 383 -69.09 -29.43 -38.41
CA ILE A 383 -69.30 -28.99 -37.02
C ILE A 383 -68.03 -29.19 -36.19
N ASP A 384 -67.34 -30.33 -36.33
CA ASP A 384 -66.10 -30.57 -35.58
C ASP A 384 -64.95 -29.66 -36.04
N ARG A 385 -64.84 -29.36 -37.34
CA ARG A 385 -63.86 -28.37 -37.85
C ARG A 385 -64.16 -26.96 -37.32
N GLU A 386 -65.42 -26.56 -37.29
CA GLU A 386 -65.84 -25.26 -36.75
C GLU A 386 -65.54 -25.15 -35.24
N LYS A 387 -65.76 -26.23 -34.48
CA LYS A 387 -65.40 -26.28 -33.05
C LYS A 387 -63.90 -26.16 -32.82
N VAL A 388 -63.09 -26.89 -33.59
CA VAL A 388 -61.62 -26.84 -33.48
C VAL A 388 -61.09 -25.46 -33.89
N GLN A 389 -61.64 -24.85 -34.94
CA GLN A 389 -61.25 -23.50 -35.35
C GLN A 389 -61.65 -22.44 -34.30
N ALA A 390 -62.83 -22.59 -33.68
CA ALA A 390 -63.28 -21.69 -32.62
C ALA A 390 -62.42 -21.81 -31.34
N SER A 391 -62.05 -23.02 -30.93
CA SER A 391 -61.17 -23.22 -29.76
C SER A 391 -59.77 -22.66 -30.01
N TRP A 392 -59.22 -22.86 -31.21
CA TRP A 392 -57.91 -22.34 -31.59
C TRP A 392 -57.89 -20.81 -31.66
N GLY A 393 -58.97 -20.19 -32.14
CA GLY A 393 -59.13 -18.73 -32.16
C GLY A 393 -59.27 -18.10 -30.77
N LEU A 394 -59.87 -18.82 -29.80
CA LEU A 394 -59.93 -18.39 -28.40
C LEU A 394 -58.56 -18.50 -27.72
N GLU A 395 -57.85 -19.60 -27.94
CA GLU A 395 -56.52 -19.85 -27.37
C GLU A 395 -55.47 -18.86 -27.91
N GLN A 396 -55.51 -18.53 -29.21
CA GLN A 396 -54.65 -17.48 -29.78
C GLN A 396 -54.91 -16.11 -29.16
N LYS A 397 -56.18 -15.75 -28.91
CA LYS A 397 -56.51 -14.47 -28.26
C LYS A 397 -56.00 -14.43 -26.83
N GLN A 398 -56.13 -15.52 -26.07
CA GLN A 398 -55.60 -15.63 -24.71
C GLN A 398 -54.08 -15.50 -24.69
N MET A 399 -53.38 -16.22 -25.56
CA MET A 399 -51.92 -16.14 -25.68
C MET A 399 -51.44 -14.75 -26.08
N ALA A 400 -52.17 -14.05 -26.98
CA ALA A 400 -51.87 -12.68 -27.35
C ALA A 400 -52.08 -11.71 -26.17
N THR A 401 -53.15 -11.86 -25.40
CA THR A 401 -53.38 -11.03 -24.21
C THR A 401 -52.31 -11.27 -23.14
N GLU A 402 -51.95 -12.51 -22.87
CA GLU A 402 -50.89 -12.83 -21.92
C GLU A 402 -49.53 -12.31 -22.37
N ALA A 403 -49.20 -12.39 -23.66
CA ALA A 403 -47.97 -11.84 -24.21
C ALA A 403 -47.91 -10.32 -23.98
N THR A 404 -48.99 -9.59 -24.28
CA THR A 404 -49.04 -8.13 -24.06
C THR A 404 -48.97 -7.75 -22.58
N GLU A 405 -49.57 -8.54 -21.68
CA GLU A 405 -49.45 -8.30 -20.24
C GLU A 405 -48.04 -8.58 -19.72
N ARG A 406 -47.38 -9.63 -20.21
CA ARG A 406 -45.99 -9.94 -19.87
C ARG A 406 -45.05 -8.83 -20.33
N GLU A 407 -45.23 -8.30 -21.54
CA GLU A 407 -44.46 -7.16 -22.03
C GLU A 407 -44.66 -5.91 -21.15
N ARG A 408 -45.91 -5.61 -20.75
CA ARG A 408 -46.19 -4.49 -19.83
C ARG A 408 -45.52 -4.67 -18.47
N ARG A 409 -45.51 -5.89 -17.92
CA ARG A 409 -44.82 -6.19 -16.64
C ARG A 409 -43.32 -6.01 -16.77
N ILE A 410 -42.72 -6.50 -17.85
CA ILE A 410 -41.29 -6.33 -18.12
C ILE A 410 -40.93 -4.84 -18.26
N GLN A 411 -41.75 -4.07 -18.97
CA GLN A 411 -41.55 -2.62 -19.11
C GLN A 411 -41.72 -1.88 -17.78
N ALA A 412 -42.71 -2.25 -16.96
CA ALA A 412 -42.91 -1.68 -15.63
C ALA A 412 -41.74 -1.98 -14.68
N ASP A 413 -41.25 -3.23 -14.68
CA ASP A 413 -40.10 -3.64 -13.89
C ASP A 413 -38.80 -2.94 -14.37
N ALA A 414 -38.62 -2.79 -15.68
CA ALA A 414 -37.50 -2.05 -16.25
C ALA A 414 -37.55 -0.56 -15.87
N ALA A 415 -38.72 0.07 -15.92
CA ALA A 415 -38.91 1.45 -15.50
C ALA A 415 -38.65 1.63 -13.98
N ALA A 416 -39.12 0.70 -13.16
CA ALA A 416 -38.86 0.72 -11.71
C ALA A 416 -37.36 0.56 -11.37
N ARG A 417 -36.64 -0.29 -12.11
CA ARG A 417 -35.18 -0.43 -11.97
C ARG A 417 -34.44 0.84 -12.38
N ALA A 418 -34.81 1.43 -13.53
CA ALA A 418 -34.21 2.68 -13.99
C ALA A 418 -34.41 3.83 -12.99
N GLN A 419 -35.60 3.93 -12.37
CA GLN A 419 -35.85 4.93 -11.31
C GLN A 419 -34.99 4.69 -10.06
N ARG A 420 -34.84 3.44 -9.61
CA ARG A 420 -33.97 3.11 -8.46
C ARG A 420 -32.51 3.42 -8.74
N GLU A 421 -32.04 3.13 -9.96
CA GLU A 421 -30.68 3.46 -10.40
C GLU A 421 -30.45 4.97 -10.44
N GLU A 422 -31.42 5.75 -10.92
CA GLU A 422 -31.35 7.21 -10.91
C GLU A 422 -31.27 7.77 -9.48
N ILE A 423 -32.15 7.30 -8.58
CA ILE A 423 -32.13 7.71 -7.16
C ILE A 423 -30.80 7.36 -6.51
N THR A 424 -30.27 6.16 -6.77
CA THR A 424 -28.97 5.72 -6.23
C THR A 424 -27.83 6.57 -6.79
N ARG A 425 -27.89 6.94 -8.08
CA ARG A 425 -26.91 7.82 -8.71
C ARG A 425 -26.94 9.22 -8.11
N GLN A 426 -28.12 9.79 -7.90
CA GLN A 426 -28.29 11.09 -7.28
C GLN A 426 -27.84 11.10 -5.81
N ALA A 427 -28.16 10.04 -5.06
CA ALA A 427 -27.67 9.86 -3.70
C ALA A 427 -26.14 9.77 -3.66
N GLY A 428 -25.52 9.03 -4.59
CA GLY A 428 -24.07 8.94 -4.71
C GLY A 428 -23.40 10.27 -5.07
N ILE A 429 -24.00 11.07 -5.95
CA ILE A 429 -23.51 12.43 -6.28
C ILE A 429 -23.63 13.37 -5.07
N ALA A 430 -24.74 13.32 -4.35
CA ALA A 430 -24.96 14.12 -3.15
C ALA A 430 -23.96 13.76 -2.04
N GLU A 431 -23.71 12.47 -1.82
CA GLU A 431 -22.72 11.99 -0.85
C GLU A 431 -21.29 12.42 -1.23
N GLN A 432 -20.94 12.35 -2.53
CA GLN A 432 -19.66 12.85 -3.00
C GLN A 432 -19.50 14.36 -2.81
N ALA A 433 -20.57 15.14 -3.02
CA ALA A 433 -20.56 16.58 -2.78
C ALA A 433 -20.37 16.89 -1.29
N GLU A 434 -21.03 16.15 -0.40
CA GLU A 434 -20.89 16.31 1.04
C GLU A 434 -19.49 15.94 1.53
N ARG A 435 -18.92 14.82 1.04
CA ARG A 435 -17.53 14.43 1.34
C ARG A 435 -16.54 15.51 0.91
N ARG A 436 -16.73 16.11 -0.27
CA ARG A 436 -15.89 17.23 -0.74
C ARG A 436 -16.05 18.47 0.14
N ALA A 437 -17.27 18.80 0.55
CA ALA A 437 -17.51 19.93 1.44
C ALA A 437 -16.83 19.73 2.81
N ARG A 438 -16.93 18.53 3.40
CA ARG A 438 -16.24 18.17 4.64
C ARG A 438 -14.71 18.21 4.49
N ALA A 439 -14.18 17.72 3.37
CA ALA A 439 -12.74 17.78 3.10
C ALA A 439 -12.23 19.23 2.99
N LEU A 440 -12.95 20.11 2.28
CA LEU A 440 -12.61 21.53 2.19
C LEU A 440 -12.73 22.24 3.53
N ALA A 441 -13.72 21.89 4.37
CA ALA A 441 -13.84 22.42 5.72
C ALA A 441 -12.67 21.97 6.60
N GLY A 442 -12.25 20.70 6.51
CA GLY A 442 -11.07 20.17 7.20
C GLY A 442 -9.78 20.87 6.76
N GLU A 443 -9.60 21.12 5.45
CA GLU A 443 -8.43 21.84 4.93
C GLU A 443 -8.38 23.29 5.43
N ARG A 444 -9.53 23.98 5.52
CA ARG A 444 -9.61 25.32 6.11
C ARG A 444 -9.26 25.32 7.59
N ALA A 445 -9.80 24.40 8.38
CA ALA A 445 -9.50 24.27 9.80
C ALA A 445 -8.01 23.98 10.04
N ALA A 446 -7.41 23.10 9.22
CA ALA A 446 -5.98 22.79 9.31
C ALA A 446 -5.09 24.00 8.97
N LEU A 447 -5.49 24.84 8.00
CA LEU A 447 -4.79 26.09 7.67
C LEU A 447 -4.91 27.12 8.80
N GLU A 448 -6.08 27.23 9.44
CA GLU A 448 -6.28 28.11 10.60
C GLU A 448 -5.43 27.65 11.78
N GLU A 449 -5.40 26.36 12.10
CA GLU A 449 -4.54 25.81 13.14
C GLU A 449 -3.05 26.02 12.85
N ALA A 450 -2.62 25.83 11.60
CA ALA A 450 -1.24 26.08 11.19
C ALA A 450 -0.86 27.55 11.37
N ALA A 451 -1.74 28.48 10.96
CA ALA A 451 -1.53 29.91 11.14
C ALA A 451 -1.46 30.30 12.63
N GLU A 452 -2.27 29.69 13.50
CA GLU A 452 -2.18 29.91 14.94
C GLU A 452 -0.87 29.38 15.55
N ARG A 453 -0.39 28.22 15.10
CA ARG A 453 0.90 27.67 15.55
C ARG A 453 2.05 28.57 15.14
N GLU A 454 2.07 29.05 13.90
CA GLU A 454 3.08 30.00 13.43
C GLU A 454 3.05 31.31 14.24
N ARG A 455 1.87 31.84 14.57
CA ARG A 455 1.74 33.02 15.45
C ARG A 455 2.32 32.77 16.83
N LYS A 456 1.97 31.65 17.48
CA LYS A 456 2.50 31.28 18.81
C LYS A 456 4.01 31.10 18.79
N GLU A 457 4.55 30.48 17.74
CA GLU A 457 6.00 30.35 17.56
C GLU A 457 6.69 31.70 17.32
N ALA A 458 6.06 32.60 16.58
CA ALA A 458 6.58 33.96 16.38
C ALA A 458 6.56 34.77 17.68
N GLU A 459 5.49 34.65 18.49
CA GLU A 459 5.41 35.24 19.82
C GLU A 459 6.48 34.69 20.77
N HIS A 460 6.67 33.37 20.79
CA HIS A 460 7.75 32.75 21.57
C HIS A 460 9.13 33.21 21.13
N ARG A 461 9.37 33.32 19.82
CA ARG A 461 10.63 33.85 19.27
C ARG A 461 10.84 35.32 19.65
N ALA A 462 9.79 36.14 19.60
CA ALA A 462 9.87 37.54 20.02
C ALA A 462 10.14 37.66 21.52
N ALA A 463 9.51 36.82 22.35
CA ALA A 463 9.73 36.78 23.78
C ALA A 463 11.17 36.38 24.13
N THR A 464 11.75 35.37 23.47
CA THR A 464 13.15 34.97 23.71
C THR A 464 14.14 36.02 23.24
N VAL A 465 13.88 36.72 22.13
CA VAL A 465 14.73 37.84 21.71
C VAL A 465 14.68 38.99 22.72
N ASN A 466 13.49 39.31 23.25
CA ASN A 466 13.36 40.35 24.27
C ASN A 466 14.09 40.01 25.57
N THR A 467 14.00 38.76 26.05
CA THR A 467 14.73 38.36 27.28
C THR A 467 16.24 38.41 27.08
N ILE A 468 16.74 38.04 25.89
CA ILE A 468 18.17 38.17 25.55
C ILE A 468 18.60 39.64 25.53
N LEU A 469 17.80 40.52 24.93
CA LEU A 469 18.07 41.97 24.90
C LEU A 469 18.07 42.58 26.31
N GLU A 470 17.14 42.17 27.18
CA GLU A 470 17.11 42.61 28.57
C GLU A 470 18.33 42.14 29.35
N ALA A 471 18.76 40.89 29.14
CA ALA A 471 20.00 40.36 29.74
C ALA A 471 21.23 41.12 29.25
N GLN A 472 21.30 41.47 27.95
CA GLN A 472 22.37 42.30 27.40
C GLN A 472 22.38 43.70 28.00
N ARG A 473 21.24 44.38 28.09
CA ARG A 473 21.12 45.69 28.73
C ARG A 473 21.51 45.64 30.21
N GLY A 474 21.15 44.57 30.92
CA GLY A 474 21.58 44.33 32.30
C GLY A 474 23.09 44.17 32.42
N ALA A 475 23.70 43.39 31.53
CA ALA A 475 25.15 43.20 31.49
C ALA A 475 25.91 44.49 31.13
N GLU A 476 25.42 45.27 30.18
CA GLU A 476 25.97 46.58 29.81
C GLU A 476 25.87 47.57 30.97
N SER A 477 24.72 47.64 31.67
CA SER A 477 24.54 48.46 32.87
C SER A 477 25.56 48.11 33.96
N ILE A 478 25.76 46.80 34.23
CA ILE A 478 26.73 46.31 35.22
C ILE A 478 28.17 46.62 34.77
N ALA A 479 28.47 46.51 33.48
CA ALA A 479 29.78 46.85 32.95
C ALA A 479 30.07 48.36 33.10
N VAL A 480 29.09 49.22 32.80
CA VAL A 480 29.20 50.68 32.97
C VAL A 480 29.36 51.05 34.45
N SER A 481 28.65 50.39 35.37
CA SER A 481 28.79 50.66 36.80
C SER A 481 30.17 50.26 37.33
N LYS A 482 30.67 49.08 36.93
CA LYS A 482 32.03 48.63 37.29
C LYS A 482 33.11 49.55 36.73
N ALA A 483 32.97 50.00 35.49
CA ALA A 483 33.91 50.94 34.88
C ALA A 483 33.94 52.29 35.61
N ARG A 484 32.78 52.80 36.06
CA ARG A 484 32.71 54.01 36.89
C ARG A 484 33.37 53.83 38.25
N GLU A 485 33.19 52.67 38.88
CA GLU A 485 33.81 52.35 40.16
C GLU A 485 35.34 52.23 40.05
N GLN A 486 35.85 51.57 39.01
CA GLN A 486 37.28 51.52 38.71
C GLN A 486 37.86 52.90 38.41
N ALA A 487 37.19 53.71 37.59
CA ALA A 487 37.61 55.08 37.33
C ALA A 487 37.66 55.91 38.63
N ALA A 488 36.69 55.75 39.54
CA ALA A 488 36.70 56.44 40.84
C ALA A 488 37.86 55.99 41.74
N ILE A 489 38.22 54.70 41.72
CA ILE A 489 39.38 54.15 42.45
C ILE A 489 40.68 54.74 41.89
N GLU A 490 40.83 54.78 40.57
CA GLU A 490 42.00 55.36 39.90
C GLU A 490 42.14 56.86 40.21
N ASP A 491 41.04 57.60 40.14
CA ASP A 491 41.01 59.03 40.48
C ASP A 491 41.32 59.31 41.96
N ALA A 492 40.89 58.42 42.86
CA ALA A 492 41.23 58.49 44.27
C ALA A 492 42.71 58.19 44.52
N ALA A 493 43.26 57.19 43.83
CA ALA A 493 44.69 56.86 43.88
C ALA A 493 45.55 58.02 43.35
N ALA A 494 45.17 58.62 42.23
CA ALA A 494 45.85 59.78 41.65
C ALA A 494 45.82 61.00 42.58
N ARG A 495 44.69 61.27 43.23
CA ARG A 495 44.58 62.33 44.24
C ARG A 495 45.48 62.07 45.45
N LYS A 496 45.54 60.84 45.93
CA LYS A 496 46.41 60.44 47.05
C LYS A 496 47.89 60.58 46.69
N ALA A 497 48.29 60.22 45.47
CA ALA A 497 49.65 60.41 44.99
C ALA A 497 50.05 61.89 44.94
N ARG A 498 49.19 62.76 44.37
CA ARG A 498 49.43 64.21 44.37
C ARG A 498 49.52 64.80 45.77
N ALA A 499 48.67 64.35 46.70
CA ALA A 499 48.72 64.78 48.10
C ALA A 499 50.06 64.39 48.76
N ALA A 500 50.54 63.16 48.51
CA ALA A 500 51.84 62.71 49.02
C ALA A 500 53.02 63.49 48.42
N GLU A 501 52.96 63.84 47.13
CA GLU A 501 53.96 64.70 46.49
C GLU A 501 53.99 66.11 47.12
N HIS A 502 52.82 66.70 47.37
CA HIS A 502 52.73 68.00 48.04
C HIS A 502 53.21 67.96 49.48
N GLU A 503 52.94 66.87 50.21
CA GLU A 503 53.43 66.67 51.57
C GLU A 503 54.96 66.50 51.58
N ALA A 504 55.52 65.70 50.68
CA ALA A 504 56.98 65.56 50.52
C ALA A 504 57.64 66.90 50.17
N ALA A 505 57.07 67.67 49.24
CA ALA A 505 57.58 69.00 48.89
C ALA A 505 57.48 69.99 50.08
N ALA A 506 56.42 69.92 50.88
CA ALA A 506 56.27 70.73 52.08
C ALA A 506 57.30 70.35 53.17
N VAL A 507 57.57 69.05 53.34
CA VAL A 507 58.62 68.55 54.25
C VAL A 507 60.00 69.02 53.80
N GLU A 508 60.31 68.93 52.50
CA GLU A 508 61.57 69.45 51.95
C GLU A 508 61.70 70.97 52.14
N ALA A 509 60.63 71.73 51.89
CA ALA A 509 60.62 73.18 52.08
C ALA A 509 60.80 73.57 53.55
N ALA A 510 60.15 72.85 54.48
CA ALA A 510 60.32 73.05 55.92
C ALA A 510 61.73 72.68 56.39
N ALA A 511 62.34 71.64 55.83
CA ALA A 511 63.73 71.29 56.11
C ALA A 511 64.68 72.40 55.65
N ARG A 512 64.50 72.96 54.44
CA ARG A 512 65.29 74.10 53.94
C ARG A 512 65.13 75.36 54.78
N ALA A 513 63.92 75.61 55.31
CA ALA A 513 63.65 76.78 56.16
C ALA A 513 64.30 76.69 57.56
N ARG A 514 64.61 75.48 58.04
CA ARG A 514 65.28 75.24 59.33
C ARG A 514 66.81 75.18 59.25
N MET A 515 67.37 75.23 58.04
CA MET A 515 68.82 75.17 57.86
C MET A 515 69.49 76.44 58.37
N THR A 516 70.47 76.26 59.24
CA THR A 516 71.32 77.35 59.71
C THR A 516 72.31 77.75 58.61
N GLN A 517 72.93 78.93 58.70
CA GLN A 517 74.01 79.34 57.80
C GLN A 517 75.13 78.29 57.74
N VAL A 518 75.30 77.56 58.85
CA VAL A 518 76.25 76.45 58.97
C VAL A 518 75.92 75.30 58.04
N ASP A 519 74.66 74.91 57.97
CA ASP A 519 74.20 73.79 57.14
C ASP A 519 74.25 74.13 55.65
N TRP A 520 73.98 75.40 55.30
CA TRP A 520 74.08 75.89 53.92
C TRP A 520 75.50 75.84 53.39
N ASP A 521 76.46 76.30 54.19
CA ASP A 521 77.87 76.24 53.83
C ASP A 521 78.34 74.78 53.69
N VAL A 522 77.89 73.88 54.57
CA VAL A 522 78.21 72.44 54.48
C VAL A 522 77.62 71.82 53.21
N GLN A 523 76.36 72.12 52.84
CA GLN A 523 75.77 71.65 51.59
C GLN A 523 76.48 72.23 50.36
N ARG A 524 76.89 73.50 50.42
CA ARG A 524 77.65 74.15 49.34
C ARG A 524 79.01 73.48 49.16
N VAL A 525 79.73 73.18 50.25
CA VAL A 525 80.99 72.43 50.21
C VAL A 525 80.76 70.99 49.71
N SER A 526 79.68 70.34 50.12
CA SER A 526 79.29 69.00 49.63
C SER A 526 79.06 69.00 48.11
N ALA A 527 78.32 69.99 47.60
CA ALA A 527 78.11 70.18 46.16
C ALA A 527 79.42 70.51 45.41
N MET A 528 80.30 71.34 46.00
CA MET A 528 81.63 71.62 45.45
C MET A 528 82.48 70.35 45.35
N ILE A 529 82.44 69.48 46.37
CA ILE A 529 83.15 68.20 46.38
C ILE A 529 82.57 67.24 45.34
N GLN A 530 81.25 67.15 45.19
CA GLN A 530 80.62 66.33 44.14
C GLN A 530 80.97 66.83 42.73
N ALA A 531 81.02 68.15 42.53
CA ALA A 531 81.27 68.74 41.21
C ALA A 531 82.76 68.76 40.80
N ARG A 532 83.68 68.99 41.75
CA ARG A 532 85.11 69.19 41.47
C ARG A 532 86.01 68.06 41.99
N GLY A 533 85.50 67.16 42.82
CA GLY A 533 86.25 66.10 43.50
C GLY A 533 86.89 66.56 44.81
N ASP A 534 86.96 65.67 45.81
CA ASP A 534 87.47 65.96 47.16
C ASP A 534 88.92 66.47 47.18
N SER A 535 89.75 65.97 46.27
CA SER A 535 91.16 66.37 46.15
C SER A 535 91.35 67.80 45.66
N ALA A 536 90.40 68.35 44.90
CA ALA A 536 90.46 69.72 44.38
C ALA A 536 89.94 70.75 45.39
N VAL A 537 88.96 70.37 46.21
CA VAL A 537 88.33 71.25 47.21
C VAL A 537 89.16 71.22 48.50
N THR A 538 90.29 71.91 48.50
CA THR A 538 91.15 72.02 49.69
C THR A 538 90.56 72.98 50.72
N VAL A 539 91.01 72.87 51.99
CA VAL A 539 90.57 73.72 53.11
C VAL A 539 90.74 75.21 52.80
N ARG A 540 91.82 75.57 52.09
CA ARG A 540 92.09 76.95 51.69
C ARG A 540 91.08 77.44 50.65
N VAL A 541 90.73 76.61 49.67
CA VAL A 541 89.70 76.93 48.66
C VAL A 541 88.33 77.13 49.30
N ILE A 542 87.97 76.32 50.32
CA ILE A 542 86.73 76.49 51.07
C ILE A 542 86.73 77.79 51.88
N ALA A 543 87.85 78.09 52.57
CA ALA A 543 88.01 79.32 53.34
C ALA A 543 87.90 80.57 52.47
N ASP A 544 88.51 80.56 51.29
CA ASP A 544 88.51 81.68 50.34
C ASP A 544 87.13 81.87 49.69
N GLU A 545 86.42 80.80 49.30
CA GLU A 545 85.10 80.90 48.66
C GLU A 545 83.96 81.24 49.64
N LEU A 546 84.08 80.83 50.91
CA LEU A 546 83.07 81.11 51.95
C LEU A 546 83.43 82.33 52.82
N GLY A 547 84.64 82.86 52.73
CA GLY A 547 85.10 84.00 53.55
C GLY A 547 85.22 83.67 55.04
N ILE A 548 85.55 82.43 55.38
CA ILE A 548 85.62 81.94 56.77
C ILE A 548 87.04 81.54 57.15
N SER A 549 87.29 81.39 58.46
CA SER A 549 88.60 80.93 58.94
C SER A 549 88.94 79.51 58.45
N THR A 550 90.23 79.20 58.33
CA THR A 550 90.70 77.86 57.92
C THR A 550 90.25 76.76 58.89
N GLY A 551 90.11 77.06 60.18
CA GLY A 551 89.57 76.14 61.18
C GLY A 551 88.09 75.83 60.95
N SER A 552 87.28 76.86 60.66
CA SER A 552 85.86 76.68 60.32
C SER A 552 85.68 75.98 58.97
N ALA A 553 86.55 76.25 57.99
CA ALA A 553 86.55 75.58 56.69
C ALA A 553 86.85 74.07 56.80
N GLN A 554 87.72 73.68 57.74
CA GLN A 554 88.01 72.26 58.01
C GLN A 554 86.82 71.54 58.64
N ASP A 555 86.14 72.18 59.60
CA ASP A 555 84.90 71.64 60.21
C ASP A 555 83.80 71.46 59.16
N ARG A 556 83.61 72.46 58.29
CA ARG A 556 82.68 72.43 57.15
C ARG A 556 82.99 71.30 56.17
N LYS A 557 84.27 71.11 55.82
CA LYS A 557 84.73 70.05 54.92
C LYS A 557 84.46 68.67 55.52
N THR A 558 84.73 68.50 56.82
CA THR A 558 84.52 67.23 57.53
C THR A 558 83.05 66.87 57.58
N LYS A 559 82.19 67.82 57.95
CA LYS A 559 80.73 67.63 57.96
C LYS A 559 80.16 67.38 56.56
N ALA A 560 80.69 68.03 55.53
CA ALA A 560 80.28 67.81 54.14
C ALA A 560 80.65 66.41 53.63
N LEU A 561 81.83 65.91 53.99
CA LEU A 561 82.27 64.55 53.64
C LEU A 561 81.45 63.48 54.38
N ALA A 562 81.10 63.71 55.65
CA ALA A 562 80.23 62.81 56.40
C ALA A 562 78.82 62.72 55.79
N LEU A 563 78.25 63.88 55.39
CA LEU A 563 76.97 63.91 54.67
C LEU A 563 77.03 63.15 53.34
N LEU A 564 78.15 63.24 52.60
CA LEU A 564 78.33 62.50 51.34
C LEU A 564 78.47 60.98 51.53
N ARG A 565 78.91 60.54 52.71
CA ARG A 565 79.00 59.12 53.09
C ARG A 565 77.70 58.58 53.68
N GLY A 566 76.69 59.42 53.90
CA GLY A 566 75.42 59.04 54.51
C GLY A 566 75.49 58.87 56.04
N GLU A 567 76.52 59.41 56.69
CA GLU A 567 76.65 59.38 58.16
C GLU A 567 75.77 60.47 58.78
N SER A 568 74.92 60.12 59.74
CA SER A 568 73.99 61.08 60.35
C SER A 568 74.73 62.07 61.25
N THR A 569 74.31 63.33 61.25
CA THR A 569 74.93 64.42 62.02
C THR A 569 75.00 64.15 63.54
N GLY A 570 74.22 63.20 64.06
CA GLY A 570 74.22 62.81 65.47
C GLY A 570 75.46 62.02 65.93
N ASP A 571 76.21 61.40 65.02
CA ASP A 571 77.41 60.62 65.38
C ASP A 571 78.67 61.49 65.49
N LEU A 572 78.67 62.69 64.88
CA LEU A 572 79.82 63.61 64.88
C LEU A 572 79.94 64.43 66.17
N GLU A 573 78.84 64.77 66.83
CA GLU A 573 78.89 65.47 68.13
C GLU A 573 79.41 64.56 69.27
N ARG A 574 79.31 63.23 69.13
CA ARG A 574 79.89 62.27 70.09
C ARG A 574 81.38 62.01 69.89
N ALA A 575 81.93 62.31 68.71
CA ALA A 575 83.35 62.14 68.42
C ALA A 575 84.20 63.37 68.80
N ALA A 576 83.57 64.50 69.14
CA ALA A 576 84.23 65.76 69.49
C ALA A 576 84.06 66.16 70.97
N ALA A 577 83.46 65.29 71.80
CA ALA A 577 83.48 65.36 73.26
C ALA A 577 84.40 64.25 73.80
#